data_AF-A0ABD6C978-F1
#
_entry.id   AF-A0ABD6C978-F1
#
_cell.length_a   1.000
_cell.length_b   1.000
_cell.length_c   1.000
_cell.angle_alpha   90.00
_cell.angle_beta   90.00
_cell.angle_gamma   90.00
#
_symmetry.space_group_name_H-M   'P 1'
#
loop_
_entity.id
_entity.type
_entity.pdbx_description
1 polymer ?
#
loop_
_entity_poly.entity_id
_entity_poly.type
_entity_poly.pdbx_seq_one_letter_code
_entity_poly.pdbx_strand_id
1 'polypeptide(L)'
;MDAHRSRRDVLRSGTAIAGMAGLTSLAGCSDIVDSVVGSSGQLGPVPDDVDVAVQADTDALRNDSGLRSVVNAWLEVQARDGTDEPRTVEDLLGRFEEETGVDPSTVSSVTPFLRWNGLYGFYNLRGFGSLVTIDADAEDVVDGLAAVSTWSYDEDEHYGQPIYRPDTQYRLSIWVGVLDAEAGRYVVGAEGAVKNAIEAQIGEAEALDGTLADAFSTTRSAPVRFVADVPLAYVPEALNQRTDAETIQLEPLNEVSTVSGAVYRDGDERGIEATFAADDDDTAANLVEMLEAVLDFTATEASTDAVATVLEDSSITQNGADVVVTYENSTDELADLASELASPAPRRRETPMAKFTFEYEGGETNVGTVTITHDGGDTIRRDELSIRGEGFAPIPDVDMTGPGEWQGSASGEIDDGPAVVAGDHVTIGAESDYDFSVVWESEDGEMSATLAADTGPAEL
;
A
#
# COMPACT_ATOMS: atom_id res chain seq x y z
N MET A 1 -12.07 -23.03 -16.66
CA MET A 1 -13.08 -22.73 -15.62
C MET A 1 -13.00 -21.23 -15.30
N ASP A 2 -13.32 -20.37 -16.26
CA ASP A 2 -12.59 -19.08 -16.38
C ASP A 2 -13.48 -17.83 -16.31
N ALA A 3 -14.77 -17.97 -15.98
CA ALA A 3 -15.71 -16.83 -15.87
C ALA A 3 -15.74 -16.14 -14.49
N HIS A 4 -14.97 -16.63 -13.52
CA HIS A 4 -14.99 -16.15 -12.12
C HIS A 4 -13.73 -15.41 -11.65
N ARG A 5 -12.63 -15.44 -12.42
CA ARG A 5 -11.45 -14.61 -12.13
C ARG A 5 -11.69 -13.17 -12.58
N SER A 6 -11.92 -12.96 -13.88
CA SER A 6 -12.08 -11.61 -14.44
C SER A 6 -13.12 -10.73 -13.72
N ARG A 7 -14.18 -11.30 -13.13
CA ARG A 7 -15.21 -10.53 -12.36
C ARG A 7 -14.71 -9.92 -11.05
N ARG A 8 -13.67 -10.49 -10.42
CA ARG A 8 -13.01 -9.86 -9.27
C ARG A 8 -12.03 -8.78 -9.74
N ASP A 9 -11.43 -9.01 -10.89
CA ASP A 9 -10.44 -8.09 -11.47
C ASP A 9 -11.13 -6.88 -12.14
N VAL A 10 -12.37 -7.01 -12.64
CA VAL A 10 -13.30 -5.93 -13.03
C VAL A 10 -13.57 -4.96 -11.88
N LEU A 11 -13.92 -5.49 -10.70
CA LEU A 11 -14.21 -4.67 -9.52
C LEU A 11 -12.96 -4.01 -8.90
N ARG A 12 -11.77 -4.42 -9.34
CA ARG A 12 -10.48 -3.77 -9.01
C ARG A 12 -10.08 -2.75 -10.08
N SER A 13 -10.22 -3.10 -11.36
CA SER A 13 -9.85 -2.22 -12.48
C SER A 13 -10.84 -1.05 -12.66
N GLY A 14 -12.12 -1.22 -12.34
CA GLY A 14 -13.08 -0.11 -12.25
C GLY A 14 -12.83 0.85 -11.07
N THR A 15 -11.92 0.51 -10.14
CA THR A 15 -11.48 1.37 -9.03
C THR A 15 -10.02 1.80 -9.12
N ALA A 16 -9.22 1.20 -10.02
CA ALA A 16 -7.77 1.40 -10.17
C ALA A 16 -7.31 2.78 -10.71
N ILE A 17 -8.15 3.82 -10.66
CA ILE A 17 -7.77 5.19 -11.07
C ILE A 17 -7.22 6.01 -9.86
N ALA A 18 -7.26 5.45 -8.66
CA ALA A 18 -7.12 6.15 -7.38
C ALA A 18 -5.67 6.33 -6.84
N GLY A 19 -4.64 5.98 -7.62
CA GLY A 19 -3.40 5.44 -7.07
C GLY A 19 -2.35 6.36 -6.41
N MET A 20 -2.35 7.69 -6.58
CA MET A 20 -1.20 8.52 -6.16
C MET A 20 -1.53 9.88 -5.51
N ALA A 21 -1.42 9.91 -4.19
CA ALA A 21 -0.77 10.99 -3.44
C ALA A 21 -0.49 10.61 -1.96
N GLY A 22 0.71 10.11 -1.68
CA GLY A 22 1.42 10.39 -0.40
C GLY A 22 0.81 9.96 0.94
N LEU A 23 0.50 8.68 1.17
CA LEU A 23 0.45 8.07 2.52
C LEU A 23 0.93 6.59 2.53
N THR A 24 1.91 6.25 1.69
CA THR A 24 2.38 4.86 1.50
C THR A 24 3.26 4.31 2.65
N SER A 25 3.59 5.10 3.67
CA SER A 25 4.42 4.69 4.81
C SER A 25 3.66 4.36 6.11
N LEU A 26 2.33 4.25 6.09
CA LEU A 26 1.63 3.43 7.08
C LEU A 26 1.68 1.96 6.64
N ALA A 27 2.71 1.25 7.10
CA ALA A 27 2.95 -0.16 6.83
C ALA A 27 1.71 -1.01 7.19
N GLY A 28 0.93 -1.37 6.17
CA GLY A 28 -0.33 -2.12 6.30
C GLY A 28 -1.51 -1.62 5.44
N CYS A 29 -1.42 -0.46 4.79
CA CYS A 29 -2.55 0.13 4.03
C CYS A 29 -2.57 -0.15 2.51
N SER A 30 -1.82 -1.15 2.02
CA SER A 30 -1.70 -1.46 0.58
C SER A 30 -3.01 -1.84 -0.12
N ASP A 31 -3.98 -2.40 0.60
CA ASP A 31 -5.28 -2.83 0.05
C ASP A 31 -6.33 -1.68 -0.03
N ILE A 32 -6.06 -0.50 0.54
CA ILE A 32 -7.04 0.59 0.66
C ILE A 32 -6.84 1.67 -0.41
N VAL A 33 -5.58 1.95 -0.81
CA VAL A 33 -5.25 2.90 -1.90
C VAL A 33 -5.84 2.47 -3.24
N ASP A 34 -6.15 1.18 -3.41
CA ASP A 34 -6.80 0.59 -4.59
C ASP A 34 -8.30 0.96 -4.74
N SER A 35 -8.86 1.77 -3.82
CA SER A 35 -10.32 1.96 -3.70
C SER A 35 -10.83 3.40 -3.46
N VAL A 36 -9.96 4.39 -3.22
CA VAL A 36 -10.40 5.77 -2.90
C VAL A 36 -9.44 6.81 -3.50
N VAL A 37 -9.93 7.57 -4.51
CA VAL A 37 -9.49 8.91 -4.99
C VAL A 37 -9.93 9.07 -6.46
N GLY A 38 -10.19 10.31 -6.92
CA GLY A 38 -10.33 10.55 -8.36
C GLY A 38 -10.53 12.00 -8.85
N SER A 39 -9.92 13.04 -8.24
CA SER A 39 -9.84 14.47 -8.70
C SER A 39 -10.68 15.69 -8.07
N SER A 40 -11.15 16.74 -8.79
CA SER A 40 -11.68 18.09 -8.33
C SER A 40 -13.23 18.33 -8.31
N GLY A 41 -13.76 19.55 -8.03
CA GLY A 41 -15.22 19.87 -8.01
C GLY A 41 -15.71 20.96 -7.02
N GLN A 42 -16.88 20.75 -6.39
CA GLN A 42 -17.29 21.34 -5.09
C GLN A 42 -17.91 20.20 -4.26
N LEU A 43 -17.68 20.07 -2.94
CA LEU A 43 -18.39 19.04 -2.16
C LEU A 43 -19.89 19.30 -2.32
N GLY A 44 -20.60 18.31 -2.89
CA GLY A 44 -22.03 18.40 -3.13
C GLY A 44 -22.84 18.16 -1.85
N PRO A 45 -24.06 17.60 -1.93
CA PRO A 45 -24.85 17.23 -0.76
C PRO A 45 -24.28 15.97 -0.07
N VAL A 46 -23.08 16.10 0.47
CA VAL A 46 -22.46 15.11 1.36
C VAL A 46 -23.21 15.17 2.71
N PRO A 47 -23.60 14.04 3.31
CA PRO A 47 -24.23 14.02 4.64
C PRO A 47 -23.32 14.60 5.74
N ASP A 48 -23.92 15.05 6.83
CA ASP A 48 -23.22 15.49 8.05
C ASP A 48 -22.45 14.34 8.73
N ASP A 49 -22.96 13.11 8.67
CA ASP A 49 -22.36 11.92 9.29
C ASP A 49 -21.17 11.31 8.51
N VAL A 50 -20.36 12.14 7.84
CA VAL A 50 -19.21 11.74 7.02
C VAL A 50 -17.90 12.16 7.68
N ASP A 51 -17.04 11.17 7.96
CA ASP A 51 -15.71 11.40 8.51
C ASP A 51 -14.64 11.61 7.43
N VAL A 52 -14.87 11.14 6.18
CA VAL A 52 -13.91 11.33 5.07
C VAL A 52 -14.65 11.62 3.77
N ALA A 53 -14.27 12.69 3.08
CA ALA A 53 -14.71 12.99 1.73
C ALA A 53 -13.51 13.29 0.81
N VAL A 54 -13.47 12.62 -0.34
CA VAL A 54 -12.50 12.90 -1.40
C VAL A 54 -13.28 13.31 -2.65
N GLN A 55 -12.88 14.41 -3.26
CA GLN A 55 -13.49 14.97 -4.45
C GLN A 55 -12.91 14.32 -5.73
N ALA A 56 -13.57 14.43 -6.91
CA ALA A 56 -13.19 13.67 -8.11
C ALA A 56 -13.47 14.13 -9.60
N ASP A 57 -13.16 15.35 -10.05
CA ASP A 57 -13.11 15.89 -11.46
C ASP A 57 -12.19 15.15 -12.45
N THR A 58 -12.82 14.30 -13.25
CA THR A 58 -12.18 13.43 -14.22
C THR A 58 -11.63 14.14 -15.46
N ASP A 59 -11.92 15.42 -15.71
CA ASP A 59 -11.28 16.16 -16.81
C ASP A 59 -9.80 16.43 -16.55
N ALA A 60 -9.37 16.58 -15.30
CA ALA A 60 -7.97 16.77 -14.98
C ALA A 60 -7.12 15.58 -15.45
N LEU A 61 -7.57 14.35 -15.18
CA LEU A 61 -6.90 13.12 -15.61
C LEU A 61 -6.87 12.97 -17.13
N ARG A 62 -7.94 13.34 -17.85
CA ARG A 62 -7.98 13.26 -19.32
C ARG A 62 -7.09 14.31 -19.99
N ASN A 63 -7.10 15.54 -19.47
CA ASN A 63 -6.51 16.69 -20.15
C ASN A 63 -5.06 16.98 -19.72
N ASP A 64 -4.63 16.55 -18.54
CA ASP A 64 -3.25 16.71 -18.07
C ASP A 64 -2.37 15.52 -18.50
N SER A 65 -1.48 15.73 -19.48
CA SER A 65 -0.55 14.70 -19.96
C SER A 65 0.55 14.35 -18.95
N GLY A 66 0.91 15.28 -18.06
CA GLY A 66 1.93 15.05 -17.03
C GLY A 66 1.37 14.19 -15.90
N LEU A 67 0.14 14.47 -15.46
CA LEU A 67 -0.59 13.61 -14.52
C LEU A 67 -0.79 12.20 -15.10
N ARG A 68 -1.15 12.08 -16.39
CA ARG A 68 -1.20 10.77 -17.06
C ARG A 68 0.14 10.06 -17.11
N SER A 69 1.25 10.76 -17.33
CA SER A 69 2.57 10.15 -17.31
C SER A 69 2.86 9.47 -15.97
N VAL A 70 2.57 10.17 -14.87
CA VAL A 70 2.71 9.65 -13.51
C VAL A 70 1.76 8.47 -13.28
N VAL A 71 0.45 8.61 -13.56
CA VAL A 71 -0.54 7.51 -13.40
C VAL A 71 -0.20 6.29 -14.25
N ASN A 72 0.25 6.47 -15.50
CA ASN A 72 0.67 5.36 -16.36
C ASN A 72 1.87 4.62 -15.78
N ALA A 73 2.86 5.32 -15.22
CA ALA A 73 4.01 4.69 -14.56
C ALA A 73 3.59 3.79 -13.38
N TRP A 74 2.50 4.11 -12.68
CA TRP A 74 1.93 3.26 -11.61
C TRP A 74 1.01 2.13 -12.14
N LEU A 75 0.28 2.35 -13.23
CA LEU A 75 -0.52 1.32 -13.89
C LEU A 75 0.35 0.22 -14.52
N GLU A 76 1.49 0.61 -15.13
CA GLU A 76 2.52 -0.33 -15.61
C GLU A 76 3.08 -1.24 -14.50
N VAL A 77 2.86 -0.89 -13.24
CA VAL A 77 3.43 -1.55 -12.07
C VAL A 77 2.47 -2.57 -11.50
N GLN A 78 1.19 -2.22 -11.29
CA GLN A 78 0.18 -3.22 -10.95
C GLN A 78 0.18 -4.34 -12.01
N ALA A 79 0.17 -3.94 -13.29
CA ALA A 79 0.14 -4.83 -14.45
C ALA A 79 1.42 -5.67 -14.68
N ARG A 80 2.37 -5.70 -13.72
CA ARG A 80 3.47 -6.67 -13.68
C ARG A 80 2.99 -8.06 -13.23
N ASP A 81 2.01 -8.11 -12.31
CA ASP A 81 1.50 -9.36 -11.74
C ASP A 81 0.23 -9.89 -12.46
N GLY A 82 -0.50 -9.01 -13.18
CA GLY A 82 -1.70 -9.36 -13.94
C GLY A 82 -1.52 -9.33 -15.47
N THR A 83 -2.06 -10.33 -16.17
CA THR A 83 -1.99 -10.41 -17.66
C THR A 83 -2.99 -9.53 -18.39
N ASP A 84 -4.07 -9.11 -17.72
CA ASP A 84 -5.20 -8.37 -18.30
C ASP A 84 -5.44 -7.03 -17.58
N GLU A 85 -4.41 -6.48 -16.92
CA GLU A 85 -4.50 -5.22 -16.18
C GLU A 85 -4.15 -4.02 -17.07
N PRO A 86 -4.87 -2.89 -16.94
CA PRO A 86 -4.64 -1.69 -17.74
C PRO A 86 -3.29 -1.07 -17.39
N ARG A 87 -2.55 -0.60 -18.41
CA ARG A 87 -1.19 -0.04 -18.26
C ARG A 87 -1.15 1.47 -18.48
N THR A 88 -2.19 2.00 -19.09
CA THR A 88 -2.38 3.43 -19.31
C THR A 88 -3.76 3.87 -18.85
N VAL A 89 -3.91 5.16 -18.55
CA VAL A 89 -5.20 5.79 -18.32
C VAL A 89 -6.13 5.56 -19.53
N GLU A 90 -5.59 5.58 -20.74
CA GLU A 90 -6.36 5.27 -21.95
C GLU A 90 -6.88 3.81 -21.97
N ASP A 91 -6.09 2.81 -21.56
CA ASP A 91 -6.55 1.41 -21.42
C ASP A 91 -7.60 1.27 -20.30
N LEU A 92 -7.39 1.96 -19.18
CA LEU A 92 -8.23 1.95 -17.98
C LEU A 92 -9.62 2.53 -18.26
N LEU A 93 -9.66 3.68 -18.93
CA LEU A 93 -10.90 4.33 -19.37
C LEU A 93 -11.58 3.53 -20.50
N GLY A 94 -10.83 3.01 -21.47
CA GLY A 94 -11.38 2.16 -22.54
C GLY A 94 -11.98 0.85 -22.00
N ARG A 95 -11.38 0.27 -20.96
CA ARG A 95 -11.93 -0.89 -20.24
C ARG A 95 -13.22 -0.55 -19.50
N PHE A 96 -13.26 0.59 -18.80
CA PHE A 96 -14.48 1.07 -18.15
C PHE A 96 -15.63 1.22 -19.17
N GLU A 97 -15.36 1.79 -20.35
CA GLU A 97 -16.32 1.89 -21.45
C GLU A 97 -16.75 0.50 -21.97
N GLU A 98 -15.83 -0.44 -22.14
CA GLU A 98 -16.16 -1.81 -22.59
C GLU A 98 -17.03 -2.59 -21.57
N GLU A 99 -16.76 -2.42 -20.28
CA GLU A 99 -17.42 -3.18 -19.20
C GLU A 99 -18.76 -2.57 -18.76
N THR A 100 -18.91 -1.24 -18.82
CA THR A 100 -20.13 -0.53 -18.41
C THR A 100 -20.97 -0.03 -19.59
N GLY A 101 -20.38 0.21 -20.77
CA GLY A 101 -21.04 0.92 -21.87
C GLY A 101 -21.17 2.44 -21.65
N VAL A 102 -20.66 2.98 -20.54
CA VAL A 102 -20.67 4.41 -20.22
C VAL A 102 -19.40 5.06 -20.78
N ASP A 103 -19.57 6.07 -21.65
CA ASP A 103 -18.44 6.87 -22.15
C ASP A 103 -17.79 7.63 -20.97
N PRO A 104 -16.52 7.31 -20.61
CA PRO A 104 -15.87 7.91 -19.45
C PRO A 104 -15.65 9.42 -19.62
N SER A 105 -15.71 9.98 -20.83
CA SER A 105 -15.58 11.41 -21.08
C SER A 105 -16.80 12.23 -20.64
N THR A 106 -17.97 11.61 -20.48
CA THR A 106 -19.18 12.27 -19.95
C THR A 106 -19.10 12.49 -18.44
N VAL A 107 -18.32 11.67 -17.72
CA VAL A 107 -18.07 11.86 -16.29
C VAL A 107 -17.32 13.18 -16.12
N SER A 108 -17.92 14.10 -15.39
CA SER A 108 -17.34 15.42 -15.08
C SER A 108 -16.66 15.41 -13.72
N SER A 109 -17.31 14.82 -12.71
CA SER A 109 -16.69 14.59 -11.41
C SER A 109 -17.34 13.47 -10.62
N VAL A 110 -16.58 12.77 -9.81
CA VAL A 110 -17.03 11.88 -8.74
C VAL A 110 -16.79 12.60 -7.39
N THR A 111 -17.23 12.08 -6.25
CA THR A 111 -16.83 12.50 -4.89
C THR A 111 -17.20 11.37 -3.92
N PRO A 112 -16.33 10.35 -3.72
CA PRO A 112 -16.55 9.35 -2.68
C PRO A 112 -16.53 9.97 -1.29
N PHE A 113 -17.44 9.50 -0.46
CA PHE A 113 -17.55 9.83 0.95
C PHE A 113 -17.79 8.56 1.78
N LEU A 114 -17.25 8.53 2.99
CA LEU A 114 -17.44 7.41 3.90
C LEU A 114 -17.55 7.87 5.34
N ARG A 115 -18.26 7.04 6.12
CA ARG A 115 -18.24 7.10 7.58
C ARG A 115 -17.28 6.08 8.16
N TRP A 116 -16.31 6.56 8.93
CA TRP A 116 -15.41 5.78 9.75
C TRP A 116 -16.20 5.00 10.82
N ASN A 117 -15.93 3.72 10.94
CA ASN A 117 -16.53 2.87 11.98
C ASN A 117 -15.43 2.02 12.67
N GLY A 118 -14.20 2.55 12.76
CA GLY A 118 -13.01 1.93 13.32
C GLY A 118 -12.30 0.94 12.38
N LEU A 119 -11.18 0.35 12.84
CA LEU A 119 -10.29 -0.49 12.02
C LEU A 119 -10.94 -1.78 11.45
N TYR A 120 -12.03 -2.25 12.06
CA TYR A 120 -12.87 -3.35 11.55
C TYR A 120 -14.18 -2.86 10.90
N GLY A 121 -14.40 -1.54 10.89
CA GLY A 121 -15.55 -0.85 10.31
C GLY A 121 -15.57 -0.85 8.79
N PHE A 122 -14.43 -1.03 8.12
CA PHE A 122 -14.32 -1.12 6.66
C PHE A 122 -15.17 -2.24 6.04
N TYR A 123 -15.52 -3.28 6.80
CA TYR A 123 -16.47 -4.31 6.36
C TYR A 123 -17.95 -3.88 6.41
N ASN A 124 -18.25 -2.70 6.96
CA ASN A 124 -19.57 -2.07 6.99
C ASN A 124 -19.58 -0.83 6.08
N LEU A 125 -19.55 -1.05 4.76
CA LEU A 125 -19.75 -0.02 3.71
C LEU A 125 -21.12 0.70 3.75
N ARG A 126 -21.87 0.64 4.87
CA ARG A 126 -23.23 1.19 5.00
C ARG A 126 -23.30 2.72 4.91
N GLY A 127 -22.21 3.39 5.27
CA GLY A 127 -22.01 4.83 5.11
C GLY A 127 -21.12 5.19 3.93
N PHE A 128 -20.78 4.24 3.05
CA PHE A 128 -20.05 4.54 1.82
C PHE A 128 -21.02 4.99 0.72
N GLY A 129 -20.74 6.15 0.14
CA GLY A 129 -21.42 6.65 -1.05
C GLY A 129 -20.46 7.46 -1.90
N SER A 130 -20.93 7.83 -3.08
CA SER A 130 -20.18 8.66 -4.01
C SER A 130 -21.13 9.55 -4.79
N LEU A 131 -20.90 10.85 -4.75
CA LEU A 131 -21.62 11.78 -5.62
C LEU A 131 -21.00 11.69 -7.02
N VAL A 132 -21.80 11.63 -8.07
CA VAL A 132 -21.35 11.55 -9.47
C VAL A 132 -22.03 12.64 -10.26
N THR A 133 -21.26 13.40 -11.03
CA THR A 133 -21.72 14.35 -12.04
C THR A 133 -21.29 13.82 -13.40
N ILE A 134 -22.25 13.50 -14.25
CA ILE A 134 -22.06 12.82 -15.54
C ILE A 134 -23.09 13.32 -16.56
N ASP A 135 -22.67 13.58 -17.79
CA ASP A 135 -23.56 13.92 -18.92
C ASP A 135 -24.24 12.65 -19.47
N ALA A 136 -25.10 12.06 -18.64
CA ALA A 136 -25.88 10.85 -18.91
C ALA A 136 -27.18 10.84 -18.07
N ASP A 137 -28.23 10.21 -18.59
CA ASP A 137 -29.49 10.04 -17.86
C ASP A 137 -29.38 8.92 -16.81
N ALA A 138 -30.30 8.90 -15.83
CA ALA A 138 -30.27 7.94 -14.73
C ALA A 138 -30.33 6.47 -15.21
N GLU A 139 -31.05 6.22 -16.32
CA GLU A 139 -31.13 4.89 -16.94
C GLU A 139 -29.76 4.41 -17.43
N ASP A 140 -28.95 5.26 -18.06
CA ASP A 140 -27.60 4.90 -18.55
C ASP A 140 -26.65 4.56 -17.39
N VAL A 141 -26.72 5.32 -16.29
CA VAL A 141 -25.92 5.07 -15.07
C VAL A 141 -26.29 3.73 -14.43
N VAL A 142 -27.59 3.40 -14.41
CA VAL A 142 -28.12 2.15 -13.86
C VAL A 142 -27.78 0.96 -14.75
N ASP A 143 -27.90 1.10 -16.08
CA ASP A 143 -27.53 0.06 -17.04
C ASP A 143 -26.03 -0.23 -16.98
N GLY A 144 -25.17 0.79 -16.84
CA GLY A 144 -23.73 0.59 -16.64
C GLY A 144 -23.38 -0.15 -15.37
N LEU A 145 -24.06 0.15 -14.25
CA LEU A 145 -23.92 -0.60 -13.01
C LEU A 145 -24.50 -2.03 -13.12
N ALA A 146 -25.58 -2.23 -13.87
CA ALA A 146 -26.17 -3.54 -14.12
C ALA A 146 -25.23 -4.44 -14.95
N ALA A 147 -24.53 -3.88 -15.94
CA ALA A 147 -23.55 -4.58 -16.78
C ALA A 147 -22.43 -5.21 -15.94
N VAL A 148 -21.84 -4.46 -15.00
CA VAL A 148 -20.74 -4.96 -14.15
C VAL A 148 -21.20 -5.77 -12.94
N SER A 149 -22.36 -5.45 -12.35
CA SER A 149 -22.84 -6.12 -11.11
C SER A 149 -23.64 -7.40 -11.35
N THR A 150 -24.19 -7.58 -12.55
CA THR A 150 -25.20 -8.62 -12.89
C THR A 150 -26.51 -8.53 -12.10
N TRP A 151 -26.77 -7.41 -11.43
CA TRP A 151 -28.06 -7.14 -10.77
C TRP A 151 -29.02 -6.44 -11.74
N SER A 152 -30.30 -6.81 -11.68
CA SER A 152 -31.37 -5.94 -12.16
C SER A 152 -31.69 -4.89 -11.10
N TYR A 153 -32.25 -3.77 -11.51
CA TYR A 153 -32.67 -2.69 -10.62
C TYR A 153 -34.18 -2.47 -10.72
N ASP A 154 -34.82 -2.23 -9.57
CA ASP A 154 -36.19 -1.74 -9.46
C ASP A 154 -36.14 -0.23 -9.15
N GLU A 155 -36.96 0.56 -9.84
CA GLU A 155 -37.18 1.98 -9.53
C GLU A 155 -38.15 2.13 -8.35
N ASP A 156 -37.80 2.98 -7.39
CA ASP A 156 -38.60 3.36 -6.20
C ASP A 156 -38.37 4.87 -5.93
N GLU A 157 -39.04 5.45 -4.93
CA GLU A 157 -38.89 6.88 -4.59
C GLU A 157 -38.45 7.09 -3.12
N HIS A 158 -37.57 8.07 -2.90
CA HIS A 158 -37.23 8.57 -1.56
C HIS A 158 -37.44 10.09 -1.51
N TYR A 159 -38.38 10.55 -0.67
CA TYR A 159 -38.86 11.95 -0.64
C TYR A 159 -39.28 12.52 -2.01
N GLY A 160 -39.70 11.67 -2.95
CA GLY A 160 -40.07 12.07 -4.31
C GLY A 160 -38.88 12.29 -5.25
N GLN A 161 -37.66 11.95 -4.83
CA GLN A 161 -36.52 11.73 -5.73
C GLN A 161 -36.47 10.25 -6.17
N PRO A 162 -36.24 9.96 -7.46
CA PRO A 162 -36.04 8.60 -7.92
C PRO A 162 -34.82 7.93 -7.26
N ILE A 163 -34.99 6.67 -6.87
CA ILE A 163 -33.92 5.78 -6.43
C ILE A 163 -34.01 4.44 -7.18
N TYR A 164 -32.85 3.86 -7.47
CA TYR A 164 -32.75 2.57 -8.13
C TYR A 164 -32.16 1.57 -7.13
N ARG A 165 -32.99 0.58 -6.81
CA ARG A 165 -32.68 -0.48 -5.85
C ARG A 165 -32.22 -1.73 -6.59
N PRO A 166 -31.05 -2.31 -6.27
CA PRO A 166 -30.65 -3.59 -6.83
C PRO A 166 -31.52 -4.74 -6.30
N ASP A 167 -32.08 -5.56 -7.19
CA ASP A 167 -32.74 -6.82 -6.85
C ASP A 167 -31.68 -7.86 -6.47
N THR A 168 -31.28 -7.83 -5.20
CA THR A 168 -30.25 -8.72 -4.68
C THR A 168 -30.44 -9.07 -3.22
N GLN A 169 -30.03 -10.28 -2.88
CA GLN A 169 -29.96 -10.78 -1.49
C GLN A 169 -28.60 -10.49 -0.83
N TYR A 170 -27.65 -9.88 -1.55
CA TYR A 170 -26.34 -9.52 -0.99
C TYR A 170 -26.45 -8.34 -0.02
N ARG A 171 -25.68 -8.40 1.06
CA ARG A 171 -25.61 -7.33 2.09
C ARG A 171 -24.83 -6.10 1.64
N LEU A 172 -23.93 -6.27 0.68
CA LEU A 172 -23.26 -5.21 -0.04
C LEU A 172 -23.99 -5.09 -1.37
N SER A 173 -24.80 -4.05 -1.49
CA SER A 173 -25.58 -3.75 -2.68
C SER A 173 -25.48 -2.25 -2.96
N ILE A 174 -25.31 -1.92 -4.23
CA ILE A 174 -25.09 -0.55 -4.70
C ILE A 174 -26.43 -0.02 -5.18
N TRP A 175 -26.87 1.08 -4.61
CA TRP A 175 -28.06 1.83 -4.97
C TRP A 175 -27.65 3.07 -5.75
N VAL A 176 -28.55 3.57 -6.59
CA VAL A 176 -28.42 4.89 -7.24
C VAL A 176 -29.54 5.79 -6.71
N GLY A 177 -29.24 7.05 -6.43
CA GLY A 177 -30.23 8.09 -6.17
C GLY A 177 -30.02 9.27 -7.11
N VAL A 178 -31.11 9.81 -7.63
CA VAL A 178 -31.09 11.03 -8.45
C VAL A 178 -31.11 12.25 -7.54
N LEU A 179 -30.11 13.12 -7.66
CA LEU A 179 -30.02 14.37 -6.90
C LEU A 179 -30.51 15.55 -7.73
N ASP A 180 -30.13 15.58 -9.01
CA ASP A 180 -30.54 16.58 -9.99
C ASP A 180 -30.31 16.03 -11.40
N ALA A 181 -31.39 15.51 -12.02
CA ALA A 181 -31.34 14.93 -13.36
C ALA A 181 -30.97 15.96 -14.45
N GLU A 182 -31.40 17.22 -14.32
CA GLU A 182 -31.10 18.26 -15.32
C GLU A 182 -29.61 18.65 -15.31
N ALA A 183 -28.93 18.45 -14.18
CA ALA A 183 -27.49 18.67 -14.02
C ALA A 183 -26.65 17.37 -14.06
N GLY A 184 -27.27 16.21 -14.34
CA GLY A 184 -26.57 14.92 -14.38
C GLY A 184 -25.95 14.51 -13.04
N ARG A 185 -26.57 14.89 -11.90
CA ARG A 185 -26.03 14.65 -10.55
C ARG A 185 -26.76 13.49 -9.87
N TYR A 186 -25.96 12.50 -9.46
CA TYR A 186 -26.40 11.25 -8.84
C TYR A 186 -25.62 10.97 -7.56
N VAL A 187 -26.14 10.10 -6.70
CA VAL A 187 -25.40 9.45 -5.62
C VAL A 187 -25.42 7.94 -5.83
N VAL A 188 -24.26 7.30 -5.74
CA VAL A 188 -24.08 5.86 -5.93
C VAL A 188 -23.44 5.28 -4.67
N GLY A 189 -24.02 4.25 -4.05
CA GLY A 189 -23.48 3.73 -2.79
C GLY A 189 -24.39 2.79 -2.04
N ALA A 190 -24.16 2.64 -0.74
CA ALA A 190 -25.09 1.90 0.12
C ALA A 190 -26.42 2.65 0.32
N GLU A 191 -27.48 1.90 0.62
CA GLU A 191 -28.84 2.44 0.84
C GLU A 191 -28.88 3.66 1.78
N GLY A 192 -28.13 3.60 2.88
CA GLY A 192 -28.06 4.69 3.86
C GLY A 192 -27.42 5.95 3.29
N ALA A 193 -26.24 5.80 2.67
CA ALA A 193 -25.51 6.91 2.04
C ALA A 193 -26.32 7.59 0.93
N VAL A 194 -27.00 6.81 0.08
CA VAL A 194 -27.90 7.33 -0.97
C VAL A 194 -29.06 8.13 -0.39
N LYS A 195 -29.72 7.60 0.64
CA LYS A 195 -30.86 8.26 1.29
C LYS A 195 -30.46 9.52 2.04
N ASN A 196 -29.37 9.47 2.82
CA ASN A 196 -28.84 10.63 3.54
C ASN A 196 -28.43 11.75 2.57
N ALA A 197 -27.78 11.46 1.45
CA ALA A 197 -27.39 12.47 0.46
C ALA A 197 -28.61 13.12 -0.23
N ILE A 198 -29.68 12.36 -0.50
CA ILE A 198 -30.96 12.91 -0.95
C ILE A 198 -31.56 13.84 0.12
N GLU A 199 -31.64 13.39 1.36
CA GLU A 199 -32.20 14.17 2.49
C GLU A 199 -31.42 15.47 2.73
N ALA A 200 -30.09 15.44 2.65
CA ALA A 200 -29.22 16.61 2.71
C ALA A 200 -29.45 17.57 1.52
N GLN A 201 -29.59 17.06 0.29
CA GLN A 201 -29.84 17.87 -0.92
C GLN A 201 -31.19 18.61 -0.87
N ILE A 202 -32.21 18.03 -0.24
CA ILE A 202 -33.54 18.65 -0.12
C ILE A 202 -33.75 19.44 1.19
N GLY A 203 -32.80 19.35 2.13
CA GLY A 203 -32.86 20.03 3.44
C GLY A 203 -33.77 19.37 4.47
N GLU A 204 -34.02 18.06 4.33
CA GLU A 204 -34.71 17.23 5.34
C GLU A 204 -33.72 16.60 6.34
N ALA A 205 -32.42 16.54 6.00
CA ALA A 205 -31.31 16.25 6.90
C ALA A 205 -30.25 17.37 6.84
N GLU A 206 -29.34 17.39 7.82
CA GLU A 206 -28.18 18.28 7.82
C GLU A 206 -27.17 17.78 6.77
N ALA A 207 -26.64 18.70 5.96
CA ALA A 207 -25.54 18.43 5.04
C ALA A 207 -24.22 18.73 5.77
N LEU A 208 -23.11 18.19 5.26
CA LEU A 208 -21.77 18.44 5.81
C LEU A 208 -21.53 19.94 6.03
N ASP A 209 -21.45 20.33 7.30
CA ASP A 209 -21.18 21.69 7.75
C ASP A 209 -20.08 21.70 8.82
N GLY A 210 -19.87 22.84 9.48
CA GLY A 210 -18.84 22.99 10.51
C GLY A 210 -17.42 22.72 10.00
N THR A 211 -16.57 22.18 10.88
CA THR A 211 -15.11 22.15 10.71
C THR A 211 -14.64 21.45 9.44
N LEU A 212 -15.26 20.34 9.01
CA LEU A 212 -14.86 19.62 7.80
C LEU A 212 -15.24 20.38 6.53
N ALA A 213 -16.44 20.96 6.50
CA ALA A 213 -16.88 21.77 5.36
C ALA A 213 -16.04 23.04 5.23
N ASP A 214 -15.75 23.71 6.35
CA ASP A 214 -14.88 24.88 6.40
C ASP A 214 -13.46 24.52 5.93
N ALA A 215 -12.85 23.47 6.50
CA ALA A 215 -11.51 23.01 6.12
C ALA A 215 -11.40 22.69 4.61
N PHE A 216 -12.36 21.93 4.05
CA PHE A 216 -12.40 21.65 2.61
C PHE A 216 -12.57 22.92 1.77
N SER A 217 -13.38 23.89 2.24
CA SER A 217 -13.60 25.15 1.53
C SER A 217 -12.35 26.02 1.46
N THR A 218 -11.47 25.93 2.47
CA THR A 218 -10.17 26.61 2.51
C THR A 218 -9.08 25.88 1.75
N THR A 219 -9.20 24.57 1.55
CA THR A 219 -8.27 23.77 0.74
C THR A 219 -8.10 24.33 -0.66
N ARG A 220 -6.84 24.47 -1.10
CA ARG A 220 -6.42 24.88 -2.44
C ARG A 220 -7.29 24.25 -3.53
N SER A 221 -7.91 25.07 -4.39
CA SER A 221 -8.63 24.57 -5.57
C SER A 221 -7.66 23.83 -6.48
N ALA A 222 -7.84 22.52 -6.61
CA ALA A 222 -6.83 21.64 -7.18
C ALA A 222 -7.45 20.43 -7.88
N PRO A 223 -6.78 19.88 -8.91
CA PRO A 223 -7.10 18.62 -9.52
C PRO A 223 -7.52 17.51 -8.57
N VAL A 224 -7.01 17.31 -7.36
CA VAL A 224 -7.64 16.47 -6.32
C VAL A 224 -7.83 17.26 -5.04
N ARG A 225 -8.91 17.02 -4.28
CA ARG A 225 -9.02 17.48 -2.89
C ARG A 225 -9.61 16.42 -1.96
N PHE A 226 -9.21 16.46 -0.69
CA PHE A 226 -9.76 15.64 0.38
C PHE A 226 -9.95 16.42 1.68
N VAL A 227 -10.86 15.94 2.52
CA VAL A 227 -10.97 16.30 3.93
C VAL A 227 -11.31 15.05 4.74
N ALA A 228 -10.78 14.98 5.96
CA ALA A 228 -11.03 13.92 6.89
C ALA A 228 -11.02 14.40 8.35
N ASP A 229 -11.99 13.95 9.13
CA ASP A 229 -11.90 13.79 10.58
C ASP A 229 -11.40 12.37 10.82
N VAL A 230 -10.09 12.23 11.07
CA VAL A 230 -9.49 10.95 11.41
C VAL A 230 -9.22 10.94 12.90
N PRO A 231 -9.87 10.06 13.69
CA PRO A 231 -9.46 9.81 15.06
C PRO A 231 -8.08 9.13 15.08
N LEU A 232 -7.01 9.94 15.15
CA LEU A 232 -5.61 9.51 15.05
C LEU A 232 -5.14 8.66 16.25
N ALA A 233 -6.01 8.45 17.25
CA ALA A 233 -5.87 7.45 18.31
C ALA A 233 -5.71 5.98 17.81
N TYR A 234 -5.75 5.75 16.49
CA TYR A 234 -5.51 4.45 15.83
C TYR A 234 -4.27 4.42 14.93
N VAL A 235 -3.38 5.42 15.00
CA VAL A 235 -2.05 5.33 14.38
C VAL A 235 -1.35 4.06 14.89
N PRO A 236 -0.74 3.22 14.02
CA PRO A 236 -0.30 1.89 14.40
C PRO A 236 0.65 1.87 15.59
N GLU A 237 0.40 0.98 16.56
CA GLU A 237 1.33 0.68 17.67
C GLU A 237 2.72 0.22 17.20
N ALA A 238 2.90 -0.04 15.89
CA ALA A 238 4.20 -0.26 15.27
C ALA A 238 5.14 0.96 15.39
N LEU A 239 4.63 2.20 15.26
CA LEU A 239 5.44 3.41 15.48
C LEU A 239 5.83 3.58 16.97
N ASN A 240 5.09 2.95 17.88
CA ASN A 240 5.40 2.93 19.31
C ASN A 240 6.41 1.81 19.71
N GLN A 241 6.89 0.98 18.77
CA GLN A 241 7.66 -0.23 19.06
C GLN A 241 9.16 -0.16 18.68
N ARG A 242 9.89 0.59 19.51
CA ARG A 242 11.34 0.52 19.79
C ARG A 242 12.35 0.85 18.67
N THR A 243 13.19 1.83 19.01
CA THR A 243 14.64 1.61 19.10
C THR A 243 15.14 2.28 20.39
N ASP A 244 16.38 2.04 20.83
CA ASP A 244 16.91 2.61 22.11
C ASP A 244 17.37 4.08 21.97
N ALA A 245 16.88 4.78 20.94
CA ALA A 245 16.92 6.22 20.75
C ALA A 245 15.48 6.76 20.70
N GLU A 246 15.27 7.90 21.37
CA GLU A 246 14.05 8.71 21.51
C GLU A 246 12.76 8.21 20.81
N THR A 247 11.83 7.67 21.62
CA THR A 247 10.46 7.36 21.17
C THR A 247 9.76 8.62 20.68
N ILE A 248 9.38 8.66 19.41
CA ILE A 248 8.59 9.75 18.82
C ILE A 248 7.26 9.86 19.58
N GLN A 249 6.98 11.02 20.17
CA GLN A 249 5.75 11.25 20.92
C GLN A 249 4.60 11.60 19.97
N LEU A 250 3.77 10.62 19.65
CA LEU A 250 2.56 10.78 18.81
C LEU A 250 1.39 11.47 19.54
N GLU A 251 1.64 12.05 20.72
CA GLU A 251 0.63 12.73 21.53
C GLU A 251 -0.03 13.92 20.81
N PRO A 252 0.68 14.81 20.07
CA PRO A 252 0.08 15.94 19.36
C PRO A 252 -0.96 15.56 18.29
N LEU A 253 -0.89 14.36 17.71
CA LEU A 253 -1.87 13.90 16.72
C LEU A 253 -3.29 13.72 17.31
N ASN A 254 -3.42 13.59 18.63
CA ASN A 254 -4.74 13.48 19.27
C ASN A 254 -5.47 14.83 19.41
N GLU A 255 -4.78 15.94 19.11
CA GLU A 255 -5.27 17.32 19.20
C GLU A 255 -5.35 17.97 17.80
N VAL A 256 -5.40 17.14 16.75
CA VAL A 256 -5.71 17.53 15.36
C VAL A 256 -7.20 17.31 15.13
N SER A 257 -7.94 18.38 14.79
CA SER A 257 -9.38 18.32 14.57
C SER A 257 -9.76 17.84 13.17
N THR A 258 -8.96 18.16 12.16
CA THR A 258 -9.20 17.79 10.75
C THR A 258 -7.90 17.72 9.98
N VAL A 259 -7.83 16.82 9.01
CA VAL A 259 -6.82 16.82 7.95
C VAL A 259 -7.50 17.15 6.63
N SER A 260 -7.04 18.16 5.91
CA SER A 260 -7.51 18.47 4.55
C SER A 260 -6.33 18.57 3.60
N GLY A 261 -6.55 18.44 2.29
CA GLY A 261 -5.42 18.49 1.37
C GLY A 261 -5.78 18.40 -0.10
N ALA A 262 -4.77 18.58 -0.93
CA ALA A 262 -4.89 18.77 -2.37
C ALA A 262 -3.78 18.07 -3.14
N VAL A 263 -4.12 17.49 -4.30
CA VAL A 263 -3.13 17.16 -5.34
C VAL A 263 -3.28 18.19 -6.43
N TYR A 264 -2.28 19.05 -6.55
CA TYR A 264 -2.36 20.25 -7.36
C TYR A 264 -1.29 20.28 -8.45
N ARG A 265 -1.46 21.24 -9.37
CA ARG A 265 -0.51 21.53 -10.44
C ARG A 265 0.08 22.92 -10.20
N ASP A 266 1.40 23.03 -10.21
CA ASP A 266 2.08 24.30 -10.43
C ASP A 266 3.01 24.16 -11.64
N GLY A 267 2.89 25.05 -12.63
CA GLY A 267 3.63 24.96 -13.89
C GLY A 267 3.59 23.57 -14.56
N ASP A 268 4.73 22.89 -14.54
CA ASP A 268 4.93 21.52 -15.02
C ASP A 268 5.10 20.49 -13.87
N GLU A 269 5.14 20.94 -12.62
CA GLU A 269 5.26 20.15 -11.39
C GLU A 269 3.89 19.73 -10.84
N ARG A 270 3.83 18.62 -10.11
CA ARG A 270 2.65 18.24 -9.32
C ARG A 270 3.04 18.23 -7.85
N GLY A 271 2.20 18.84 -7.04
CA GLY A 271 2.37 18.92 -5.60
C GLY A 271 1.25 18.24 -4.85
N ILE A 272 1.58 17.74 -3.68
CA ILE A 272 0.67 17.15 -2.70
C ILE A 272 0.78 18.01 -1.45
N GLU A 273 -0.33 18.57 -1.00
CA GLU A 273 -0.44 19.43 0.17
C GLU A 273 -1.38 18.77 1.17
N ALA A 274 -0.96 18.62 2.43
CA ALA A 274 -1.78 18.12 3.54
C ALA A 274 -1.70 19.11 4.71
N THR A 275 -2.84 19.67 5.09
CA THR A 275 -3.02 20.61 6.20
C THR A 275 -3.65 19.88 7.39
N PHE A 276 -2.95 19.86 8.51
CA PHE A 276 -3.39 19.36 9.80
C PHE A 276 -3.82 20.57 10.63
N ALA A 277 -5.12 20.71 10.89
CA ALA A 277 -5.64 21.75 11.77
C ALA A 277 -5.55 21.27 13.22
N ALA A 278 -4.69 21.90 14.02
CA ALA A 278 -4.58 21.64 15.46
C ALA A 278 -5.57 22.49 16.27
N ASP A 279 -5.81 22.10 17.53
CA ASP A 279 -6.65 22.88 18.46
C ASP A 279 -6.08 24.30 18.74
N ASP A 280 -4.74 24.48 18.76
CA ASP A 280 -4.08 25.78 18.90
C ASP A 280 -2.62 25.83 18.36
N ASP A 281 -2.05 27.05 18.35
CA ASP A 281 -0.69 27.36 17.88
C ASP A 281 0.43 26.58 18.63
N ASP A 282 0.24 26.26 19.92
CA ASP A 282 1.24 25.52 20.71
C ASP A 282 1.19 24.02 20.34
N THR A 283 -0.01 23.44 20.17
CA THR A 283 -0.19 22.08 19.63
C THR A 283 0.37 21.96 18.22
N ALA A 284 0.12 22.94 17.35
CA ALA A 284 0.67 22.98 15.99
C ALA A 284 2.22 23.03 15.99
N ALA A 285 2.85 23.76 16.91
CA ALA A 285 4.31 23.76 17.05
C ALA A 285 4.86 22.38 17.46
N ASN A 286 4.22 21.71 18.43
CA ASN A 286 4.58 20.33 18.81
C ASN A 286 4.37 19.33 17.65
N LEU A 287 3.34 19.56 16.82
CA LEU A 287 3.05 18.73 15.65
C LEU A 287 4.12 18.89 14.56
N VAL A 288 4.69 20.09 14.35
CA VAL A 288 5.85 20.29 13.46
C VAL A 288 7.05 19.47 13.94
N GLU A 289 7.46 19.64 15.20
CA GLU A 289 8.62 18.92 15.75
C GLU A 289 8.45 17.39 15.64
N MET A 290 7.23 16.90 15.86
CA MET A 290 6.90 15.48 15.73
C MET A 290 6.90 15.00 14.26
N LEU A 291 6.32 15.76 13.33
CA LEU A 291 6.30 15.39 11.90
C LEU A 291 7.71 15.43 11.28
N GLU A 292 8.54 16.42 11.64
CA GLU A 292 9.95 16.48 11.24
C GLU A 292 10.71 15.22 11.72
N ALA A 293 10.51 14.82 12.98
CA ALA A 293 11.11 13.60 13.53
C ALA A 293 10.59 12.31 12.86
N VAL A 294 9.32 12.25 12.47
CA VAL A 294 8.75 11.12 11.72
C VAL A 294 9.36 11.04 10.31
N LEU A 295 9.51 12.17 9.61
CA LEU A 295 10.11 12.18 8.27
C LEU A 295 11.59 11.75 8.31
N ASP A 296 12.41 12.32 9.19
CA ASP A 296 13.83 11.99 9.35
C ASP A 296 14.05 10.50 9.72
N PHE A 297 13.25 9.99 10.66
CA PHE A 297 13.26 8.56 11.01
C PHE A 297 12.84 7.66 9.84
N THR A 298 11.76 8.00 9.15
CA THR A 298 11.22 7.17 8.05
C THR A 298 12.12 7.22 6.81
N ALA A 299 12.81 8.35 6.58
CA ALA A 299 13.85 8.46 5.54
C ALA A 299 15.05 7.56 5.88
N THR A 300 15.48 7.55 7.14
CA THR A 300 16.58 6.69 7.62
C THR A 300 16.26 5.19 7.50
N GLU A 301 15.02 4.78 7.81
CA GLU A 301 14.58 3.37 7.77
C GLU A 301 14.00 2.93 6.40
N ALA A 302 14.03 3.82 5.41
CA ALA A 302 13.39 3.66 4.11
C ALA A 302 13.72 2.33 3.41
N SER A 303 12.74 1.79 2.68
CA SER A 303 12.92 0.55 1.92
C SER A 303 13.74 0.72 0.64
N THR A 304 13.79 1.94 0.10
CA THR A 304 14.48 2.31 -1.16
C THR A 304 14.91 3.78 -1.10
N ASP A 305 15.92 4.15 -1.91
CA ASP A 305 16.40 5.52 -2.04
C ASP A 305 15.28 6.47 -2.53
N ALA A 306 14.40 6.00 -3.42
CA ALA A 306 13.14 6.66 -3.78
C ALA A 306 12.26 7.06 -2.58
N VAL A 307 12.05 6.16 -1.61
CA VAL A 307 11.25 6.50 -0.41
C VAL A 307 11.96 7.54 0.44
N ALA A 308 13.28 7.41 0.64
CA ALA A 308 14.06 8.39 1.39
C ALA A 308 13.98 9.79 0.75
N THR A 309 14.20 9.88 -0.56
CA THR A 309 14.18 11.14 -1.32
C THR A 309 12.86 11.90 -1.15
N VAL A 310 11.71 11.23 -1.27
CA VAL A 310 10.39 11.87 -1.08
C VAL A 310 10.21 12.44 0.32
N LEU A 311 10.75 11.77 1.34
CA LEU A 311 10.63 12.17 2.74
C LEU A 311 11.60 13.31 3.09
N GLU A 312 12.80 13.31 2.50
CA GLU A 312 13.81 14.38 2.63
C GLU A 312 13.39 15.67 1.90
N ASP A 313 12.78 15.56 0.72
CA ASP A 313 12.29 16.70 -0.08
C ASP A 313 10.90 17.20 0.38
N SER A 314 10.28 16.53 1.35
CA SER A 314 9.01 16.99 1.95
C SER A 314 9.24 18.21 2.85
N SER A 315 8.44 19.25 2.64
CA SER A 315 8.47 20.48 3.42
C SER A 315 7.36 20.53 4.47
N ILE A 316 7.65 21.07 5.66
CA ILE A 316 6.68 21.31 6.73
C ILE A 316 6.66 22.80 7.04
N THR A 317 5.47 23.40 7.14
CA THR A 317 5.29 24.81 7.51
C THR A 317 4.12 24.99 8.48
N GLN A 318 4.25 25.93 9.42
CA GLN A 318 3.20 26.27 10.38
C GLN A 318 2.58 27.64 10.05
N ASN A 319 1.25 27.71 10.06
CA ASN A 319 0.46 28.92 9.83
C ASN A 319 -0.55 29.14 10.96
N GLY A 320 -0.07 29.45 12.17
CA GLY A 320 -0.90 29.48 13.39
C GLY A 320 -1.17 28.07 13.88
N ALA A 321 -2.44 27.69 14.02
CA ALA A 321 -2.86 26.34 14.39
C ALA A 321 -2.81 25.32 13.22
N ASP A 322 -2.60 25.77 11.98
CA ASP A 322 -2.49 24.89 10.81
C ASP A 322 -1.03 24.47 10.56
N VAL A 323 -0.78 23.16 10.44
CA VAL A 323 0.50 22.61 9.96
C VAL A 323 0.33 22.05 8.57
N VAL A 324 1.07 22.59 7.60
CA VAL A 324 1.00 22.21 6.19
C VAL A 324 2.25 21.45 5.80
N VAL A 325 2.08 20.18 5.43
CA VAL A 325 3.09 19.32 4.81
C VAL A 325 2.92 19.41 3.30
N THR A 326 4.01 19.62 2.55
CA THR A 326 3.97 19.70 1.09
C THR A 326 5.17 19.02 0.44
N TYR A 327 4.90 18.14 -0.52
CA TYR A 327 5.89 17.55 -1.43
C TYR A 327 5.51 17.94 -2.86
N GLU A 328 6.49 18.41 -3.65
CA GLU A 328 6.28 18.89 -5.01
C GLU A 328 7.45 18.51 -5.89
N ASN A 329 7.18 17.92 -7.06
CA ASN A 329 8.22 17.57 -8.03
C ASN A 329 7.66 17.56 -9.47
N SER A 330 8.56 17.59 -10.46
CA SER A 330 8.27 17.48 -11.88
C SER A 330 7.60 16.16 -12.24
N THR A 331 6.78 16.15 -13.29
CA THR A 331 6.08 14.92 -13.70
C THR A 331 6.99 13.82 -14.25
N ASP A 332 8.21 14.18 -14.67
CA ASP A 332 9.21 13.22 -15.13
C ASP A 332 9.83 12.51 -13.90
N GLU A 333 10.29 13.27 -12.91
CA GLU A 333 10.82 12.70 -11.65
C GLU A 333 9.77 11.92 -10.86
N LEU A 334 8.50 12.35 -10.86
CA LEU A 334 7.41 11.59 -10.24
C LEU A 334 7.11 10.27 -10.97
N ALA A 335 7.33 10.19 -12.28
CA ALA A 335 7.15 8.95 -13.05
C ALA A 335 8.35 8.00 -12.86
N ASP A 336 9.57 8.52 -12.79
CA ASP A 336 10.77 7.76 -12.42
C ASP A 336 10.64 7.21 -10.98
N LEU A 337 10.23 8.04 -10.03
CA LEU A 337 9.92 7.67 -8.65
C LEU A 337 8.85 6.56 -8.59
N ALA A 338 7.73 6.72 -9.28
CA ALA A 338 6.69 5.70 -9.34
C ALA A 338 7.22 4.37 -9.88
N SER A 339 8.14 4.40 -10.86
CA SER A 339 8.79 3.22 -11.43
C SER A 339 9.81 2.56 -10.48
N GLU A 340 10.46 3.33 -9.62
CA GLU A 340 11.41 2.85 -8.62
C GLU A 340 10.70 2.27 -7.39
N LEU A 341 9.74 2.99 -6.78
CA LEU A 341 8.90 2.50 -5.67
C LEU A 341 8.21 1.17 -5.99
N ALA A 342 7.92 0.98 -7.26
CA ALA A 342 7.30 -0.18 -7.86
C ALA A 342 8.24 -1.33 -8.23
N SER A 343 9.53 -1.05 -8.37
CA SER A 343 10.51 -2.11 -8.53
C SER A 343 10.47 -2.90 -7.22
N PRO A 344 10.30 -4.24 -7.28
CA PRO A 344 10.14 -5.03 -6.06
C PRO A 344 11.34 -4.73 -5.17
N ALA A 345 11.07 -4.16 -3.99
CA ALA A 345 12.11 -3.78 -3.05
C ALA A 345 13.10 -4.96 -2.94
N PRO A 346 14.41 -4.73 -3.06
CA PRO A 346 15.38 -5.82 -3.02
C PRO A 346 15.09 -6.60 -1.76
N ARG A 347 14.73 -7.89 -1.90
CA ARG A 347 14.25 -8.69 -0.78
C ARG A 347 15.33 -8.60 0.29
N ARG A 348 15.10 -7.87 1.39
CA ARG A 348 16.02 -7.83 2.53
C ARG A 348 16.15 -9.30 2.95
N ARG A 349 17.26 -9.96 2.58
CA ARG A 349 17.42 -11.42 2.78
C ARG A 349 17.44 -11.65 4.28
N GLU A 350 16.32 -12.07 4.84
CA GLU A 350 16.26 -12.48 6.23
C GLU A 350 17.26 -13.63 6.45
N THR A 351 17.91 -13.63 7.62
CA THR A 351 18.85 -14.71 7.96
C THR A 351 18.10 -16.06 7.93
N PRO A 352 18.52 -17.03 7.11
CA PRO A 352 17.75 -18.24 6.90
C PRO A 352 17.63 -19.08 8.17
N MET A 353 16.41 -19.53 8.49
CA MET A 353 16.11 -20.36 9.65
C MET A 353 16.35 -21.85 9.35
N ALA A 354 17.60 -22.20 9.03
CA ALA A 354 18.02 -23.59 8.83
C ALA A 354 18.59 -24.23 10.09
N LYS A 355 18.34 -25.53 10.28
CA LYS A 355 18.93 -26.36 11.33
C LYS A 355 19.97 -27.30 10.73
N PHE A 356 21.17 -27.30 11.31
CA PHE A 356 22.21 -28.28 10.99
C PHE A 356 22.49 -29.19 12.20
N THR A 357 22.88 -30.44 11.92
CA THR A 357 23.39 -31.40 12.90
C THR A 357 24.79 -31.85 12.47
N PHE A 358 25.67 -32.02 13.46
CA PHE A 358 27.06 -32.44 13.29
C PHE A 358 27.23 -33.86 13.86
N GLU A 359 27.87 -34.74 13.10
CA GLU A 359 28.18 -36.12 13.51
C GLU A 359 29.68 -36.40 13.28
N TYR A 360 30.44 -36.60 14.35
CA TYR A 360 31.88 -36.92 14.28
C TYR A 360 32.15 -38.42 14.39
N GLU A 361 32.81 -38.98 13.39
CA GLU A 361 33.32 -40.35 13.35
C GLU A 361 34.85 -40.36 13.49
N GLY A 362 35.35 -40.64 14.69
CA GLY A 362 36.79 -40.65 15.00
C GLY A 362 37.55 -41.88 14.50
N GLY A 363 38.73 -41.67 13.90
CA GLY A 363 39.70 -42.72 13.56
C GLY A 363 40.71 -43.02 14.68
N GLU A 364 41.62 -43.98 14.45
CA GLU A 364 42.60 -44.46 15.45
C GLU A 364 43.67 -43.43 15.88
N THR A 365 43.67 -42.22 15.32
CA THR A 365 44.78 -41.25 15.40
C THR A 365 44.35 -39.82 15.75
N ASN A 366 43.29 -39.64 16.55
CA ASN A 366 42.69 -38.33 16.89
C ASN A 366 42.27 -37.49 15.66
N VAL A 367 42.02 -38.17 14.54
CA VAL A 367 41.61 -37.58 13.26
C VAL A 367 40.44 -38.42 12.75
N GLY A 368 39.39 -37.76 12.27
CA GLY A 368 38.12 -38.38 11.87
C GLY A 368 37.31 -37.49 10.94
N THR A 369 36.12 -37.93 10.59
CA THR A 369 35.24 -37.17 9.67
C THR A 369 34.10 -36.54 10.46
N VAL A 370 33.84 -35.26 10.24
CA VAL A 370 32.59 -34.58 10.64
C VAL A 370 31.64 -34.60 9.44
N THR A 371 30.45 -35.15 9.62
CA THR A 371 29.34 -34.96 8.68
C THR A 371 28.44 -33.86 9.22
N ILE A 372 28.25 -32.79 8.44
CA ILE A 372 27.29 -31.73 8.74
C ILE A 372 26.08 -31.94 7.83
N THR A 373 24.90 -32.16 8.40
CA THR A 373 23.64 -32.41 7.68
C THR A 373 22.66 -31.27 7.89
N HIS A 374 22.02 -30.81 6.81
CA HIS A 374 20.89 -29.89 6.88
C HIS A 374 19.62 -30.67 7.28
N ASP A 375 19.17 -30.53 8.53
CA ASP A 375 18.05 -31.30 9.07
C ASP A 375 16.67 -30.78 8.64
N GLY A 376 16.58 -29.49 8.28
CA GLY A 376 15.32 -28.83 7.93
C GLY A 376 15.36 -27.32 8.19
N GLY A 377 14.31 -26.63 7.75
CA GLY A 377 14.27 -25.17 7.70
C GLY A 377 14.29 -24.66 6.27
N ASP A 378 14.75 -23.43 6.08
CA ASP A 378 14.79 -22.76 4.78
C ASP A 378 15.83 -23.36 3.82
N THR A 379 15.56 -23.30 2.52
CA THR A 379 16.53 -23.64 1.48
C THR A 379 17.54 -22.52 1.33
N ILE A 380 18.84 -22.83 1.24
CA ILE A 380 19.92 -21.82 1.17
C ILE A 380 20.73 -22.01 -0.12
N ARG A 381 21.05 -20.93 -0.85
CA ARG A 381 21.98 -20.99 -1.99
C ARG A 381 23.34 -21.52 -1.55
N ARG A 382 23.95 -22.40 -2.34
CA ARG A 382 25.21 -23.08 -1.95
C ARG A 382 26.39 -22.10 -1.80
N ASP A 383 26.43 -21.09 -2.64
CA ASP A 383 27.40 -19.99 -2.68
C ASP A 383 27.26 -19.00 -1.51
N GLU A 384 26.07 -18.91 -0.90
CA GLU A 384 25.85 -18.13 0.32
C GLU A 384 26.20 -18.90 1.61
N LEU A 385 26.61 -20.18 1.52
CA LEU A 385 26.86 -21.04 2.67
C LEU A 385 28.34 -21.47 2.76
N SER A 386 28.97 -21.21 3.91
CA SER A 386 30.39 -21.50 4.14
C SER A 386 30.63 -22.24 5.46
N ILE A 387 31.68 -23.06 5.50
CA ILE A 387 32.21 -23.63 6.74
C ILE A 387 33.45 -22.84 7.16
N ARG A 388 33.41 -22.29 8.37
CA ARG A 388 34.51 -21.54 9.02
C ARG A 388 34.92 -22.28 10.30
N GLY A 389 36.17 -22.14 10.75
CA GLY A 389 36.65 -22.82 11.95
C GLY A 389 38.13 -23.18 11.97
N GLU A 390 38.52 -24.01 12.92
CA GLU A 390 39.86 -24.59 13.08
C GLU A 390 39.79 -26.11 13.34
N GLY A 391 40.92 -26.82 13.25
CA GLY A 391 40.98 -28.29 13.42
C GLY A 391 40.63 -29.09 12.16
N PHE A 392 40.83 -28.54 10.96
CA PHE A 392 40.69 -29.29 9.70
C PHE A 392 41.87 -30.25 9.47
N ALA A 393 41.58 -31.48 9.04
CA ALA A 393 42.57 -32.52 8.79
C ALA A 393 42.54 -33.03 7.32
N PRO A 394 43.71 -33.35 6.72
CA PRO A 394 43.80 -33.82 5.35
C PRO A 394 43.46 -35.33 5.22
N ILE A 395 42.18 -35.65 5.25
CA ILE A 395 41.64 -37.00 5.04
C ILE A 395 41.28 -37.18 3.55
N PRO A 396 41.55 -38.34 2.90
CA PRO A 396 41.06 -38.63 1.56
C PRO A 396 39.55 -38.94 1.55
N ASP A 397 38.91 -38.78 0.40
CA ASP A 397 37.52 -39.18 0.15
C ASP A 397 36.45 -38.47 1.03
N VAL A 398 36.73 -37.22 1.43
CA VAL A 398 35.78 -36.26 2.05
C VAL A 398 35.63 -35.01 1.16
N ASP A 399 34.54 -34.26 1.34
CA ASP A 399 34.24 -33.07 0.52
C ASP A 399 35.14 -31.86 0.86
N MET A 400 35.51 -31.69 2.14
CA MET A 400 36.29 -30.54 2.62
C MET A 400 37.45 -30.96 3.56
N THR A 401 38.59 -30.28 3.43
CA THR A 401 39.78 -30.44 4.28
C THR A 401 40.37 -29.09 4.73
N GLY A 402 39.55 -28.05 4.68
CA GLY A 402 39.86 -26.67 5.05
C GLY A 402 38.59 -25.80 4.99
N PRO A 403 38.62 -24.57 5.53
CA PRO A 403 37.46 -23.67 5.51
C PRO A 403 37.18 -23.15 4.10
N GLY A 404 35.92 -22.80 3.82
CA GLY A 404 35.47 -22.29 2.52
C GLY A 404 33.97 -22.47 2.29
N GLU A 405 33.52 -22.22 1.06
CA GLU A 405 32.16 -22.48 0.59
C GLU A 405 31.76 -23.96 0.77
N TRP A 406 30.46 -24.23 0.86
CA TRP A 406 29.90 -25.58 0.97
C TRP A 406 30.19 -26.42 -0.28
N GLN A 407 31.03 -27.46 -0.13
CA GLN A 407 31.39 -28.38 -1.23
C GLN A 407 30.64 -29.73 -1.17
N GLY A 408 29.73 -29.90 -0.20
CA GLY A 408 28.88 -31.09 -0.07
C GLY A 408 27.74 -31.13 -1.10
N SER A 409 26.73 -31.96 -0.83
CA SER A 409 25.55 -32.04 -1.70
C SER A 409 24.71 -30.75 -1.64
N ALA A 410 24.12 -30.40 -2.78
CA ALA A 410 23.17 -29.30 -2.92
C ALA A 410 22.15 -29.77 -3.96
N SER A 411 21.02 -30.28 -3.48
CA SER A 411 20.02 -31.00 -4.28
C SER A 411 18.75 -30.19 -4.59
N GLY A 412 18.64 -28.99 -4.01
CA GLY A 412 17.63 -28.00 -4.35
C GLY A 412 18.10 -26.96 -5.37
N GLU A 413 17.22 -26.02 -5.67
CA GLU A 413 17.43 -24.95 -6.65
C GLU A 413 16.79 -23.64 -6.15
N ILE A 414 17.51 -22.52 -6.28
CA ILE A 414 17.01 -21.15 -6.07
C ILE A 414 17.52 -20.31 -7.23
N ASP A 415 16.62 -19.65 -7.96
CA ASP A 415 16.91 -18.75 -9.08
C ASP A 415 17.90 -19.37 -10.11
N ASP A 416 17.59 -20.59 -10.57
CA ASP A 416 18.41 -21.44 -11.46
C ASP A 416 19.81 -21.82 -10.91
N GLY A 417 20.13 -21.49 -9.65
CA GLY A 417 21.37 -21.83 -8.95
C GLY A 417 21.21 -23.00 -7.95
N PRO A 418 22.28 -23.77 -7.67
CA PRO A 418 22.23 -24.92 -6.76
C PRO A 418 22.03 -24.49 -5.31
N ALA A 419 21.13 -25.16 -4.60
CA ALA A 419 20.79 -24.85 -3.22
C ALA A 419 20.85 -26.08 -2.30
N VAL A 420 21.24 -25.85 -1.05
CA VAL A 420 21.27 -26.83 0.04
C VAL A 420 19.87 -26.92 0.65
N VAL A 421 19.31 -28.12 0.69
CA VAL A 421 17.97 -28.42 1.25
C VAL A 421 18.04 -29.47 2.37
N ALA A 422 16.91 -29.69 3.05
CA ALA A 422 16.78 -30.74 4.04
C ALA A 422 17.20 -32.13 3.50
N GLY A 423 18.21 -32.73 4.13
CA GLY A 423 18.83 -34.00 3.72
C GLY A 423 20.16 -33.85 2.97
N ASP A 424 20.53 -32.64 2.55
CA ASP A 424 21.88 -32.38 2.03
C ASP A 424 22.92 -32.38 3.16
N HIS A 425 24.15 -32.78 2.83
CA HIS A 425 25.25 -32.90 3.79
C HIS A 425 26.61 -32.59 3.17
N VAL A 426 27.57 -32.24 4.02
CA VAL A 426 28.99 -32.12 3.69
C VAL A 426 29.84 -32.93 4.66
N THR A 427 30.84 -33.61 4.14
CA THR A 427 31.82 -34.38 4.92
C THR A 427 33.15 -33.63 5.00
N ILE A 428 33.69 -33.52 6.22
CA ILE A 428 34.85 -32.69 6.51
C ILE A 428 35.89 -33.51 7.27
N GLY A 429 37.12 -33.53 6.78
CA GLY A 429 38.24 -34.10 7.53
C GLY A 429 38.60 -33.20 8.72
N ALA A 430 38.64 -33.77 9.93
CA ALA A 430 38.80 -33.01 11.18
C ALA A 430 39.73 -33.71 12.19
N GLU A 431 40.38 -32.91 13.04
CA GLU A 431 41.02 -33.34 14.28
C GLU A 431 39.96 -33.46 15.39
N SER A 432 40.20 -34.28 16.43
CA SER A 432 39.19 -34.55 17.47
C SER A 432 38.77 -33.34 18.31
N ASP A 433 39.53 -32.26 18.25
CA ASP A 433 39.34 -30.98 18.94
C ASP A 433 38.92 -29.83 17.99
N TYR A 434 38.29 -30.16 16.86
CA TYR A 434 37.76 -29.17 15.91
C TYR A 434 36.81 -28.15 16.56
N ASP A 435 36.73 -26.97 15.96
CA ASP A 435 35.71 -25.95 16.23
C ASP A 435 35.21 -25.45 14.88
N PHE A 436 33.99 -25.87 14.49
CA PHE A 436 33.41 -25.60 13.18
C PHE A 436 32.09 -24.82 13.30
N SER A 437 31.90 -23.88 12.38
CA SER A 437 30.69 -23.07 12.24
C SER A 437 30.20 -23.11 10.80
N VAL A 438 28.90 -23.37 10.63
CA VAL A 438 28.16 -23.13 9.40
C VAL A 438 27.76 -21.65 9.40
N VAL A 439 28.28 -20.89 8.44
CA VAL A 439 28.08 -19.46 8.32
C VAL A 439 27.43 -19.15 6.99
N TRP A 440 26.24 -18.54 7.05
CA TRP A 440 25.61 -17.90 5.91
C TRP A 440 26.11 -16.47 5.76
N GLU A 441 26.29 -16.04 4.52
CA GLU A 441 26.69 -14.69 4.11
C GLU A 441 25.89 -14.37 2.84
N SER A 442 25.21 -13.22 2.80
CA SER A 442 24.40 -12.83 1.64
C SER A 442 25.28 -12.61 0.40
N GLU A 443 24.72 -12.82 -0.80
CA GLU A 443 25.43 -12.65 -2.09
C GLU A 443 26.16 -11.29 -2.27
N ASP A 444 25.66 -10.25 -1.62
CA ASP A 444 26.22 -8.88 -1.57
C ASP A 444 27.22 -8.66 -0.43
N GLY A 445 27.31 -9.59 0.52
CA GLY A 445 28.21 -9.56 1.68
C GLY A 445 27.76 -8.61 2.81
N GLU A 446 26.56 -8.03 2.72
CA GLU A 446 26.07 -7.04 3.71
C GLU A 446 25.61 -7.69 5.02
N MET A 447 25.13 -8.94 4.96
CA MET A 447 24.65 -9.70 6.11
C MET A 447 25.38 -11.03 6.25
N SER A 448 25.68 -11.43 7.49
CA SER A 448 26.20 -12.76 7.78
C SER A 448 25.71 -13.27 9.13
N ALA A 449 25.58 -14.58 9.27
CA ALA A 449 25.15 -15.23 10.50
C ALA A 449 25.73 -16.65 10.63
N THR A 450 26.14 -17.01 11.84
CA THR A 450 26.42 -18.42 12.19
C THR A 450 25.09 -19.13 12.43
N LEU A 451 24.73 -20.04 11.52
CA LEU A 451 23.47 -20.81 11.59
C LEU A 451 23.57 -21.98 12.57
N ALA A 452 24.76 -22.58 12.66
CA ALA A 452 25.07 -23.63 13.63
C ALA A 452 26.58 -23.67 13.89
N ALA A 453 26.98 -24.12 15.07
CA ALA A 453 28.36 -24.37 15.43
C ALA A 453 28.46 -25.60 16.32
N ASP A 454 29.58 -26.32 16.23
CA ASP A 454 29.87 -27.49 17.05
C ASP A 454 31.38 -27.62 17.29
N THR A 455 31.73 -28.24 18.41
CA THR A 455 33.11 -28.51 18.81
C THR A 455 33.32 -29.99 19.02
N GLY A 456 34.46 -30.51 18.55
CA GLY A 456 34.79 -31.92 18.62
C GLY A 456 34.76 -32.49 20.04
N PRO A 457 34.59 -33.82 20.17
CA PRO A 457 34.54 -34.49 21.47
C PRO A 457 35.90 -34.40 22.16
N ALA A 458 36.04 -33.36 23.00
CA ALA A 458 37.24 -33.08 23.78
C ALA A 458 37.84 -34.35 24.43
N GLU A 459 39.17 -34.48 24.37
CA GLU A 459 39.88 -35.72 24.69
C GLU A 459 39.43 -36.42 25.99
N LEU A 460 39.32 -37.75 25.93
CA LEU A 460 39.03 -38.64 27.07
C LEU A 460 40.26 -38.91 27.96
#